data_AF-A0A3B7QWI1-F1
#
_entry.id   AF-A0A3B7QWI1-F1
#
_cell.length_a   1.000
_cell.length_b   1.000
_cell.length_c   1.000
_cell.angle_alpha   90.00
_cell.angle_beta   90.00
_cell.angle_gamma   90.00
#
_symmetry.space_group_name_H-M   'P 1'
#
loop_
_entity.id
_entity.type
_entity.pdbx_description
1 polymer ?
#
loop_
_entity_poly.entity_id
_entity_poly.type
_entity_poly.pdbx_seq_one_letter_code
_entity_poly.pdbx_strand_id
1 'polypeptide(L)'
;MSNDQWSAEQNVILAKSYAFAVRMLKLHKHLRMAQQEHIVSKQVVRSGTSFGANVEEAIGAISKADFSAKMSIAYKEARETSYWLRLLHDAEYLEARMFESLHNDCQELCRILFAILRGNGRA
;
A
#
# COMPACT_ATOMS: atom_id res chain seq x y z
N MET A 1 5.04 -30.14 -0.15
CA MET A 1 4.96 -28.92 0.68
C MET A 1 3.50 -28.52 0.71
N SER A 2 2.84 -28.57 1.86
CA SER A 2 1.37 -28.35 1.95
C SER A 2 1.00 -26.92 1.59
N ASN A 3 -0.01 -26.78 0.74
CA ASN A 3 -0.44 -25.54 0.07
C ASN A 3 -1.30 -24.62 0.97
N ASP A 4 -1.54 -24.99 2.23
CA ASP A 4 -2.62 -24.40 3.03
C ASP A 4 -2.20 -23.20 3.88
N GLN A 5 -0.90 -22.98 4.09
CA GLN A 5 -0.42 -21.87 4.93
C GLN A 5 -0.40 -20.51 4.21
N TRP A 6 -0.43 -20.50 2.87
CA TRP A 6 -0.36 -19.27 2.08
C TRP A 6 -1.72 -18.58 1.90
N SER A 7 -2.84 -19.28 2.06
CA SER A 7 -4.15 -18.78 1.63
C SER A 7 -4.70 -17.63 2.50
N ALA A 8 -4.56 -17.71 3.82
CA ALA A 8 -5.21 -16.74 4.72
C ALA A 8 -4.54 -15.36 4.69
N GLU A 9 -3.22 -15.30 4.82
CA GLU A 9 -2.47 -14.03 4.81
C GLU A 9 -2.50 -13.36 3.43
N GLN A 10 -2.43 -14.15 2.35
CA GLN A 10 -2.57 -13.64 0.98
C GLN A 10 -3.95 -13.03 0.74
N ASN A 11 -5.00 -13.68 1.22
CA ASN A 11 -6.36 -13.14 1.14
C ASN A 11 -6.51 -11.82 1.92
N VAL A 12 -5.84 -11.70 3.07
CA VAL A 12 -5.88 -10.47 3.88
C VAL A 12 -5.13 -9.33 3.20
N ILE A 13 -3.91 -9.56 2.70
CA ILE A 13 -3.13 -8.49 2.04
C ILE A 13 -3.80 -8.03 0.73
N LEU A 14 -4.36 -8.95 -0.07
CA LEU A 14 -5.14 -8.62 -1.27
C LEU A 14 -6.33 -7.72 -0.94
N ALA A 15 -7.18 -8.15 0.00
CA ALA A 15 -8.38 -7.41 0.35
C ALA A 15 -8.05 -6.01 0.90
N LYS A 16 -7.07 -5.92 1.81
CA LYS A 16 -6.67 -4.64 2.42
C LYS A 16 -5.98 -3.72 1.41
N SER A 17 -5.10 -4.24 0.56
CA SER A 17 -4.40 -3.43 -0.44
C SER A 17 -5.37 -2.85 -1.47
N TYR A 18 -6.34 -3.65 -1.92
CA TYR A 18 -7.38 -3.20 -2.83
C TYR A 18 -8.28 -2.14 -2.19
N ALA A 19 -8.77 -2.39 -0.97
CA ALA A 19 -9.60 -1.44 -0.24
C ALA A 19 -8.86 -0.10 -0.04
N PHE A 20 -7.58 -0.15 0.29
CA PHE A 20 -6.76 1.04 0.44
C PHE A 20 -6.51 1.77 -0.88
N ALA A 21 -6.27 1.06 -1.99
CA ALA A 21 -6.14 1.67 -3.31
C ALA A 21 -7.40 2.48 -3.69
N VAL A 22 -8.60 1.96 -3.37
CA VAL A 22 -9.87 2.70 -3.53
C VAL A 22 -9.89 3.96 -2.65
N ARG A 23 -9.38 3.90 -1.43
CA ARG A 23 -9.25 5.09 -0.56
C ARG A 23 -8.30 6.13 -1.15
N MET A 24 -7.19 5.71 -1.77
CA MET A 24 -6.22 6.61 -2.43
C MET A 24 -6.84 7.31 -3.64
N LEU A 25 -7.67 6.64 -4.43
CA LEU A 25 -8.43 7.27 -5.51
C LEU A 25 -9.41 8.34 -4.99
N LYS A 26 -10.09 8.06 -3.86
CA LYS A 26 -10.97 9.03 -3.20
C LYS A 26 -10.19 10.23 -2.63
N LEU A 27 -9.03 9.97 -2.02
CA LEU A 27 -8.11 11.01 -1.55
C LEU A 27 -7.64 11.90 -2.70
N HIS A 28 -7.23 11.31 -3.82
CA HIS A 28 -6.82 12.05 -5.01
C HIS A 28 -7.90 13.01 -5.51
N LYS A 29 -9.15 12.50 -5.59
CA LYS A 29 -10.31 13.32 -5.95
C LYS A 29 -10.50 14.48 -4.96
N HIS A 30 -10.41 14.21 -3.66
CA HIS A 30 -10.55 15.25 -2.62
C HIS A 30 -9.47 16.33 -2.74
N LEU A 31 -8.19 15.95 -2.83
CA LEU A 31 -7.07 16.89 -2.95
C LEU A 31 -7.20 17.78 -4.19
N ARG A 32 -7.61 17.20 -5.33
CA ARG A 32 -7.77 17.97 -6.56
C ARG A 32 -8.96 18.91 -6.55
N MET A 33 -10.08 18.50 -5.97
CA MET A 33 -11.34 19.25 -6.04
C MET A 33 -11.51 20.23 -4.90
N ALA A 34 -11.17 19.83 -3.67
CA ALA A 34 -11.37 20.65 -2.48
C ALA A 34 -10.13 21.49 -2.15
N GLN A 35 -8.94 20.93 -2.34
CA GLN A 35 -7.68 21.58 -1.95
C GLN A 35 -6.92 22.23 -3.13
N GLN A 36 -7.38 22.03 -4.36
CA GLN A 36 -6.70 22.49 -5.59
C GLN A 36 -5.22 22.02 -5.68
N GLU A 37 -4.88 20.90 -5.03
CA GLU A 37 -3.54 20.33 -5.06
C GLU A 37 -3.42 19.30 -6.20
N HIS A 38 -2.43 19.47 -7.07
CA HIS A 38 -2.32 18.71 -8.33
C HIS A 38 -1.01 17.94 -8.54
N ILE A 39 0.02 18.20 -7.73
CA ILE A 39 1.36 17.64 -7.91
C ILE A 39 1.56 16.48 -6.95
N VAL A 40 1.41 16.72 -5.64
CA VAL A 40 1.59 15.73 -4.58
C VAL A 40 0.48 14.68 -4.62
N SER A 41 -0.75 15.09 -4.98
CA SER A 41 -1.92 14.24 -5.15
C SER A 41 -1.70 13.18 -6.22
N LYS A 42 -0.89 13.45 -7.26
CA LYS A 42 -0.48 12.45 -8.25
C LYS A 42 0.55 11.47 -7.70
N GLN A 43 1.48 11.94 -6.87
CA GLN A 43 2.50 11.07 -6.27
C GLN A 43 1.88 10.11 -5.24
N VAL A 44 1.01 10.61 -4.36
CA VAL A 44 0.33 9.77 -3.36
C VAL A 44 -0.60 8.75 -4.00
N VAL A 45 -1.34 9.11 -5.05
CA VAL A 45 -2.24 8.15 -5.71
C VAL A 45 -1.47 7.11 -6.49
N ARG A 46 -0.38 7.49 -7.17
CA ARG A 46 0.46 6.55 -7.92
C ARG A 46 1.07 5.51 -6.98
N SER A 47 1.75 5.95 -5.92
CA SER A 47 2.34 5.01 -4.95
C SER A 47 1.27 4.19 -4.22
N GLY A 48 0.17 4.85 -3.84
CA GLY A 48 -0.92 4.24 -3.09
C GLY A 48 -1.78 3.22 -3.85
N THR A 49 -1.76 3.25 -5.19
CA THR A 49 -2.36 2.18 -6.02
C THR A 49 -1.33 1.16 -6.50
N SER A 50 -0.07 1.60 -6.69
CA SER A 50 1.03 0.75 -7.16
C SER A 50 1.30 -0.44 -6.24
N PHE A 51 1.26 -0.27 -4.91
CA PHE A 51 1.53 -1.43 -4.04
C PHE A 51 0.43 -2.50 -4.14
N GLY A 52 -0.84 -2.13 -4.33
CA GLY A 52 -1.93 -3.09 -4.57
C GLY A 52 -1.72 -3.88 -5.86
N ALA A 53 -1.33 -3.19 -6.94
CA ALA A 53 -0.98 -3.85 -8.20
C ALA A 53 0.20 -4.83 -8.05
N ASN A 54 1.25 -4.45 -7.30
CA ASN A 54 2.37 -5.34 -7.04
C ASN A 54 2.00 -6.54 -6.15
N VAL A 55 1.04 -6.38 -5.23
CA VAL A 55 0.49 -7.51 -4.46
C VAL A 55 -0.23 -8.49 -5.40
N GLU A 56 -1.08 -8.01 -6.30
CA GLU A 56 -1.76 -8.86 -7.31
C GLU A 56 -0.73 -9.60 -8.20
N GLU A 57 0.29 -8.91 -8.68
CA GLU A 57 1.38 -9.53 -9.46
C GLU A 57 2.15 -10.59 -8.65
N ALA A 58 2.36 -10.36 -7.35
CA ALA A 58 3.01 -11.32 -6.49
C ALA A 58 2.19 -12.62 -6.35
N ILE A 59 0.86 -12.55 -6.32
CA ILE A 59 0.00 -13.74 -6.25
C ILE A 59 0.09 -14.57 -7.52
N GLY A 60 0.26 -13.93 -8.67
CA GLY A 60 0.53 -14.59 -9.95
C GLY A 60 1.99 -15.01 -10.19
N ALA A 61 2.88 -14.86 -9.19
CA ALA A 61 4.30 -15.08 -9.37
C ALA A 61 4.64 -16.53 -9.72
N ILE A 62 5.58 -16.71 -10.65
CA ILE A 62 5.98 -18.03 -11.17
C ILE A 62 7.09 -18.70 -10.32
N SER A 63 7.64 -17.97 -9.34
CA SER A 63 8.66 -18.48 -8.43
C SER A 63 8.65 -17.73 -7.09
N LYS A 64 9.29 -18.30 -6.06
CA LYS A 64 9.46 -17.63 -4.76
C LYS A 64 10.29 -16.34 -4.86
N ALA A 65 11.28 -16.31 -5.75
CA ALA A 65 12.13 -15.14 -5.97
C ALA A 65 11.31 -14.00 -6.60
N ASP A 66 10.50 -14.33 -7.60
CA ASP A 66 9.57 -13.40 -8.26
C ASP A 66 8.53 -12.85 -7.27
N PHE A 67 7.89 -13.73 -6.49
CA PHE A 67 6.98 -13.35 -5.40
C PHE A 67 7.64 -12.35 -4.45
N SER A 68 8.85 -12.65 -3.99
CA SER A 68 9.58 -11.83 -3.01
C SER A 68 10.00 -10.49 -3.59
N ALA A 69 10.36 -10.45 -4.88
CA ALA A 69 10.68 -9.21 -5.59
C ALA A 69 9.44 -8.30 -5.69
N LYS A 70 8.29 -8.84 -6.09
CA LYS A 70 7.02 -8.08 -6.20
C LYS A 70 6.53 -7.59 -4.83
N MET A 71 6.56 -8.44 -3.80
CA MET A 71 6.23 -8.01 -2.42
C MET A 71 7.20 -6.94 -1.90
N SER A 72 8.48 -6.99 -2.29
CA SER A 72 9.47 -5.97 -1.92
C SER A 72 9.18 -4.62 -2.56
N ILE A 73 8.72 -4.63 -3.82
CA ILE A 73 8.26 -3.40 -4.50
C ILE A 73 7.01 -2.86 -3.80
N ALA A 74 6.02 -3.72 -3.52
CA ALA A 74 4.82 -3.32 -2.80
C ALA A 74 5.16 -2.67 -1.44
N TYR A 75 6.11 -3.24 -0.68
CA TYR A 75 6.55 -2.67 0.59
C TYR A 75 7.19 -1.28 0.41
N LYS A 76 8.02 -1.08 -0.61
CA LYS A 76 8.63 0.23 -0.91
C LYS A 76 7.57 1.27 -1.26
N GLU A 77 6.60 0.90 -2.09
CA GLU A 77 5.49 1.77 -2.50
C GLU A 77 4.61 2.15 -1.30
N ALA A 78 4.30 1.21 -0.40
CA ALA A 78 3.57 1.51 0.83
C ALA A 78 4.32 2.50 1.74
N ARG A 79 5.65 2.35 1.86
CA ARG A 79 6.51 3.29 2.59
C ARG A 79 6.52 4.68 1.95
N GLU A 80 6.55 4.75 0.62
CA GLU A 80 6.46 5.99 -0.14
C GLU A 80 5.09 6.67 0.08
N THR A 81 4.00 5.92 0.00
CA THR A 81 2.66 6.44 0.30
C THR A 81 2.57 6.99 1.72
N SER A 82 3.14 6.28 2.70
CA SER A 82 3.22 6.75 4.09
C SER A 82 3.99 8.06 4.22
N TYR A 83 5.01 8.30 3.40
CA TYR A 83 5.73 9.57 3.37
C TYR A 83 4.86 10.70 2.80
N TRP A 84 4.20 10.45 1.66
CA TRP A 84 3.32 11.44 1.05
C TRP A 84 2.12 11.82 1.93
N LEU A 85 1.53 10.86 2.64
CA LEU A 85 0.46 11.14 3.61
C LEU A 85 0.91 12.08 4.73
N ARG A 86 2.15 11.92 5.23
CA ARG A 86 2.72 12.83 6.24
C ARG A 86 2.95 14.21 5.67
N LEU A 87 3.55 14.32 4.49
CA LEU A 87 3.72 15.63 3.84
C LEU A 87 2.40 16.35 3.60
N LEU A 88 1.37 15.65 3.14
CA LEU A 88 0.05 16.23 2.93
C LEU A 88 -0.59 16.70 4.24
N HIS A 89 -0.36 15.99 5.35
CA HIS A 89 -0.83 16.42 6.66
C HIS A 89 -0.06 17.63 7.19
N ASP A 90 1.28 17.57 7.16
CA ASP A 90 2.16 18.63 7.66
C ASP A 90 2.04 19.91 6.84
N ALA A 91 1.65 19.81 5.56
CA ALA A 91 1.34 20.93 4.68
C ALA A 91 -0.15 21.33 4.71
N GLU A 92 -0.92 20.87 5.69
CA GLU A 92 -2.31 21.24 5.96
C GLU A 92 -3.33 20.88 4.86
N TYR A 93 -2.95 20.02 3.91
CA TYR A 93 -3.86 19.47 2.90
C TYR A 93 -4.78 18.35 3.43
N LEU A 94 -4.45 17.78 4.60
CA LEU A 94 -5.25 16.76 5.27
C LEU A 94 -5.51 17.11 6.73
N GLU A 95 -6.79 17.15 7.07
CA GLU A 95 -7.26 17.19 8.45
C GLU A 95 -6.72 15.99 9.24
N ALA A 96 -6.41 16.19 10.53
CA ALA A 96 -5.83 15.16 11.40
C ALA A 96 -6.62 13.83 11.35
N ARG A 97 -7.96 13.87 11.43
CA ARG A 97 -8.80 12.66 11.34
C ARG A 97 -8.63 11.89 10.03
N MET A 98 -8.47 12.59 8.91
CA MET A 98 -8.30 11.98 7.60
C MET A 98 -6.91 11.37 7.49
N PHE A 99 -5.90 12.12 7.92
CA PHE A 99 -4.53 11.67 7.99
C PHE A 99 -4.41 10.41 8.85
N GLU A 100 -4.87 10.42 10.10
CA GLU A 100 -4.82 9.27 11.02
C GLU A 100 -5.50 8.04 10.40
N SER A 101 -6.69 8.22 9.84
CA SER A 101 -7.43 7.11 9.23
C SER A 101 -6.71 6.51 8.02
N LEU A 102 -6.09 7.32 7.16
CA LEU A 102 -5.36 6.82 5.98
C LEU A 102 -3.98 6.26 6.38
N HIS A 103 -3.29 6.95 7.28
CA HIS A 103 -1.95 6.58 7.70
C HIS A 103 -1.96 5.28 8.50
N ASN A 104 -2.96 5.05 9.35
CA ASN A 104 -3.08 3.81 10.12
C ASN A 104 -3.26 2.58 9.22
N ASP A 105 -4.12 2.66 8.20
CA ASP A 105 -4.27 1.60 7.20
C ASP A 105 -2.95 1.36 6.44
N CYS A 106 -2.27 2.44 6.03
CA CYS A 106 -0.98 2.36 5.33
C CYS A 106 0.09 1.69 6.20
N GLN A 107 0.16 2.03 7.49
CA GLN A 107 1.07 1.44 8.47
C GLN A 107 0.72 -0.03 8.77
N GLU A 108 -0.55 -0.39 8.79
CA GLU A 108 -0.98 -1.80 8.87
C GLU A 108 -0.47 -2.59 7.67
N LEU A 109 -0.68 -2.08 6.46
CA LEU A 109 -0.20 -2.71 5.23
C LEU A 109 1.33 -2.85 5.20
N CYS A 110 2.07 -1.82 5.63
CA CYS A 110 3.53 -1.89 5.78
C CYS A 110 3.95 -3.05 6.70
N ARG A 111 3.27 -3.23 7.83
CA ARG A 111 3.56 -4.31 8.80
C ARG A 111 3.27 -5.69 8.22
N ILE A 112 2.16 -5.85 7.51
CA ILE A 112 1.79 -7.12 6.85
C ILE A 112 2.81 -7.46 5.76
N LEU A 113 3.12 -6.53 4.86
CA LEU A 113 4.09 -6.72 3.78
C LEU A 113 5.48 -7.08 4.34
N PHE A 114 5.92 -6.39 5.39
CA PHE A 114 7.18 -6.69 6.05
C PHE A 114 7.19 -8.08 6.69
N ALA A 115 6.09 -8.49 7.33
CA ALA A 115 5.96 -9.82 7.91
C ALA A 115 6.07 -10.93 6.84
N ILE A 116 5.38 -10.78 5.71
CA ILE A 116 5.44 -11.69 4.56
C ILE A 116 6.88 -11.80 4.03
N LEU A 117 7.55 -10.66 3.84
CA LEU A 117 8.93 -10.63 3.35
C LEU A 117 9.92 -11.31 4.31
N ARG A 118 9.76 -11.11 5.63
CA ARG A 118 10.60 -11.81 6.61
C ARG A 118 10.32 -13.31 6.69
N GLY A 119 9.07 -13.73 6.51
CA GLY A 119 8.69 -15.15 6.49
C GLY A 119 9.30 -15.90 5.30
N ASN A 120 9.43 -15.24 4.15
CA ASN A 120 9.96 -15.85 2.92
C ASN A 120 11.48 -15.74 2.74
N GLY A 121 12.16 -14.89 3.51
CA GLY A 121 13.61 -14.66 3.44
C GLY A 121 14.48 -15.63 4.26
N ARG A 122 13.91 -16.71 4.83
CA ARG A 122 14.63 -17.78 5.53
C ARG A 122 14.29 -19.13 4.90
N ALA A 123 14.88 -19.42 3.74
CA ALA A 123 14.99 -20.76 3.18
C ALA A 123 16.41 -20.94 2.65
#